data_AF-A0A249SZE0-F1
#
_entry.id   AF-A0A249SZE0-F1
#
_cell.length_a   1.000
_cell.length_b   1.000
_cell.length_c   1.000
_cell.angle_alpha   90.00
_cell.angle_beta   90.00
_cell.angle_gamma   90.00
#
_symmetry.space_group_name_H-M   'P 1'
#
loop_
_entity.id
_entity.type
_entity.pdbx_description
1 polymer ?
#
loop_
_entity_poly.entity_id
_entity_poly.type
_entity_poly.pdbx_seq_one_letter_code
_entity_poly.pdbx_strand_id
1 'polypeptide(L)'
;MAKDDNDVLFVIGTASHMEKFMDQFDHVILLTVPDEVIVLRLLKRTGAAYGQSEAEIAPALQLKHEIEPLLGSLQKGNLQKSLPMPSLL
;
A
#
# COMPACT_ATOMS: atom_id res chain seq x y z
N MET A 1 14.28 16.17 9.41
CA MET A 1 13.25 15.21 9.84
C MET A 1 12.21 16.00 10.61
N ALA A 2 10.98 16.05 10.12
CA ALA A 2 9.92 16.78 10.82
C ALA A 2 9.66 16.08 12.15
N LYS A 3 9.90 16.79 13.25
CA LYS A 3 9.57 16.34 14.59
C LYS A 3 8.16 16.85 14.86
N ASP A 4 7.19 15.98 14.63
CA ASP A 4 5.82 16.17 15.09
C ASP A 4 5.76 15.56 16.50
N ASP A 5 5.27 16.30 17.50
CA ASP A 5 5.21 15.86 18.91
C ASP A 5 4.09 14.82 19.14
N ASN A 6 3.83 13.99 18.12
CA ASN A 6 2.93 12.86 18.18
C ASN A 6 3.75 11.62 18.55
N ASP A 7 3.36 10.92 19.62
CA ASP A 7 3.98 9.67 20.06
C ASP A 7 3.85 8.52 19.03
N VAL A 8 3.22 8.77 17.87
CA VAL A 8 2.97 7.78 16.81
C VAL A 8 3.37 8.35 15.45
N LEU A 9 4.19 7.58 14.72
CA LEU A 9 4.60 7.88 13.35
C LEU A 9 3.98 6.87 12.38
N PHE A 10 3.34 7.37 11.32
CA PHE A 10 2.86 6.55 10.21
C PHE A 10 3.77 6.66 9.00
N VAL A 11 4.19 5.51 8.46
CA VAL A 11 4.97 5.42 7.23
C VAL A 11 4.18 4.58 6.23
N ILE A 12 3.96 5.12 5.03
CA ILE A 12 3.25 4.45 3.94
C ILE A 12 4.20 4.31 2.75
N GLY A 13 4.37 3.09 2.27
CA GLY A 13 5.11 2.84 1.05
C GLY A 13 5.58 1.41 0.93
N THR A 14 5.97 1.07 -0.29
CA THR A 14 6.65 -0.19 -0.62
C THR A 14 7.96 0.17 -1.30
N ALA A 15 9.08 -0.22 -0.70
CA ALA A 15 10.42 0.08 -1.19
C ALA A 15 11.28 -1.18 -1.21
N SER A 16 12.23 -1.20 -2.15
CA SER A 16 13.28 -2.22 -2.18
C SER A 16 14.10 -2.17 -0.88
N HIS A 17 14.49 -3.34 -0.39
CA HIS A 17 15.26 -3.50 0.84
C HIS A 17 14.54 -3.08 2.14
N MET A 18 13.21 -2.93 2.13
CA MET A 18 12.46 -2.54 3.34
C MET A 18 12.63 -3.53 4.49
N GLU A 19 12.97 -4.79 4.19
CA GLU A 19 13.17 -5.85 5.19
C GLU A 19 14.18 -5.45 6.25
N LYS A 20 15.17 -4.61 5.89
CA LYS A 20 16.22 -4.11 6.80
C LYS A 20 15.70 -3.15 7.88
N PHE A 21 14.50 -2.63 7.70
CA PHE A 21 13.88 -1.64 8.59
C PHE A 21 12.70 -2.21 9.37
N MET A 22 12.29 -3.46 9.13
CA MET A 22 11.09 -4.06 9.74
C MET A 22 11.16 -4.17 11.27
N ASP A 23 12.36 -4.19 11.84
CA ASP A 23 12.56 -4.20 13.30
C ASP A 23 12.31 -2.83 13.95
N GLN A 24 12.27 -1.75 13.18
CA GLN A 24 12.01 -0.40 13.68
C GLN A 24 10.51 -0.07 13.77
N PHE A 25 9.65 -0.98 13.30
CA PHE A 25 8.20 -0.81 13.32
C PHE A 25 7.57 -1.73 14.37
N ASP A 26 6.82 -1.11 15.29
CA ASP A 26 5.97 -1.82 16.25
C ASP A 26 4.83 -2.58 15.54
N HIS A 27 4.28 -1.95 14.50
CA HIS A 27 3.21 -2.52 13.67
C HIS A 27 3.50 -2.37 12.18
N VAL A 28 3.33 -3.45 11.43
CA VAL A 28 3.42 -3.47 9.97
C VAL A 28 2.11 -4.03 9.43
N ILE A 29 1.40 -3.20 8.66
CA ILE A 29 0.08 -3.51 8.12
C ILE A 29 0.17 -3.52 6.59
N LEU A 30 -0.16 -4.66 5.98
CA LEU A 30 -0.35 -4.75 4.53
C LEU A 30 -1.79 -4.34 4.17
N LEU A 31 -1.92 -3.33 3.32
CA LEU A 31 -3.20 -2.92 2.73
C LEU A 31 -3.38 -3.59 1.37
N THR A 32 -4.22 -4.62 1.32
CA THR A 32 -4.58 -5.31 0.07
C THR A 32 -6.07 -5.19 -0.21
N VAL A 33 -6.42 -5.18 -1.50
CA VAL A 33 -7.80 -5.16 -2.01
C VAL A 33 -7.89 -5.98 -3.31
N PRO A 34 -9.09 -6.46 -3.71
CA PRO A 34 -9.26 -7.17 -4.98
C PRO A 34 -8.81 -6.35 -6.20
N ASP A 35 -8.42 -7.03 -7.27
CA ASP A 35 -7.93 -6.39 -8.51
C ASP A 35 -8.97 -5.41 -9.08
N GLU A 36 -10.26 -5.77 -9.09
CA GLU A 36 -11.30 -4.88 -9.59
C GLU A 36 -11.36 -3.55 -8.82
N VAL A 37 -11.06 -3.57 -7.52
CA VAL A 37 -11.04 -2.36 -6.69
C VAL A 37 -9.85 -1.47 -7.04
N ILE A 38 -8.69 -2.05 -7.33
CA ILE A 38 -7.49 -1.31 -7.76
C ILE A 38 -7.75 -0.66 -9.11
N VAL A 39 -8.26 -1.42 -10.08
CA VAL A 39 -8.60 -0.90 -11.41
C VAL A 39 -9.58 0.25 -11.32
N LEU A 40 -10.68 0.08 -10.57
CA LEU A 40 -11.67 1.14 -10.36
C LEU A 40 -11.08 2.40 -9.72
N ARG A 41 -10.15 2.26 -8.76
CA ARG A 41 -9.49 3.39 -8.09
C ARG A 41 -8.51 4.09 -9.00
N LEU A 42 -7.71 3.35 -9.77
CA LEU A 42 -6.76 3.92 -10.71
C LEU A 42 -7.46 4.75 -11.79
N LEU A 43 -8.54 4.23 -12.37
CA LEU A 43 -9.34 4.93 -13.39
C LEU A 43 -10.02 6.20 -12.85
N LYS A 44 -10.41 6.23 -11.57
CA LYS A 44 -11.07 7.37 -10.94
C LYS A 44 -10.11 8.35 -10.27
N ARG A 45 -8.82 8.01 -10.18
CA ARG A 45 -7.82 8.85 -9.51
C ARG A 45 -7.67 10.16 -10.28
N THR A 46 -7.73 11.28 -9.58
CA THR A 46 -7.52 12.61 -10.15
C THR A 46 -6.03 12.94 -10.25
N GLY A 47 -5.63 13.72 -11.28
CA GLY A 47 -4.23 14.08 -11.56
C GLY A 47 -3.51 13.06 -12.45
N ALA A 48 -2.39 13.43 -13.07
CA ALA A 48 -1.62 12.55 -13.94
C ALA A 48 -0.73 11.63 -13.10
N ALA A 49 -1.13 10.36 -12.96
CA ALA A 49 -0.39 9.40 -12.17
C ALA A 49 -0.42 8.00 -12.80
N TYR A 50 0.71 7.29 -12.70
CA TYR A 50 0.93 5.96 -13.26
C TYR A 50 -0.17 4.95 -12.93
N GLY A 51 -0.71 4.25 -13.93
CA GLY A 51 -1.75 3.24 -13.77
C GLY A 51 -3.13 3.69 -14.23
N GLN A 52 -3.24 4.88 -14.81
CA GLN A 52 -4.51 5.42 -15.32
C GLN A 52 -4.80 5.00 -16.77
N SER A 53 -3.77 4.63 -17.53
CA SER A 53 -3.95 4.12 -18.88
C SER A 53 -4.07 2.59 -18.89
N GLU A 54 -4.78 2.05 -19.89
CA GLU A 54 -4.90 0.59 -20.08
C GLU A 54 -3.54 -0.10 -20.15
N ALA A 55 -2.56 0.55 -20.78
CA ALA A 55 -1.19 0.06 -20.90
C ALA A 55 -0.44 -0.03 -19.56
N GLU A 56 -0.85 0.73 -18.54
CA GLU A 56 -0.23 0.75 -17.21
C GLU A 56 -0.99 -0.09 -16.18
N ILE A 57 -2.29 -0.36 -16.40
CA ILE A 57 -3.11 -1.16 -15.48
C ILE A 57 -2.59 -2.59 -15.37
N ALA A 58 -2.31 -3.26 -16.50
CA ALA A 58 -1.83 -4.63 -16.48
C ALA A 58 -0.46 -4.76 -15.77
N PRO A 59 0.54 -3.92 -16.06
CA PRO A 59 1.79 -3.87 -15.29
C PRO A 59 1.58 -3.57 -13.80
N ALA A 60 0.65 -2.68 -13.45
CA ALA A 60 0.37 -2.37 -12.04
C ALA A 60 -0.22 -3.56 -11.29
N LEU A 61 -1.13 -4.32 -11.91
CA LEU A 61 -1.67 -5.55 -11.34
C LEU A 61 -0.61 -6.65 -11.27
N GLN A 62 0.26 -6.76 -12.27
CA GLN A 62 1.37 -7.71 -12.24
C GLN A 62 2.31 -7.44 -11.06
N LEU A 63 2.71 -6.17 -10.86
CA LEU A 63 3.53 -5.77 -9.72
C LEU A 63 2.88 -6.13 -8.39
N LYS A 64 1.57 -5.94 -8.26
CA LYS A 64 0.82 -6.37 -7.07
C LYS A 64 0.98 -7.88 -6.84
N HIS A 65 0.70 -8.70 -7.85
CA HIS A 65 0.75 -10.16 -7.74
C HIS A 65 2.16 -10.68 -7.42
N GLU A 66 3.20 -9.99 -7.89
CA GLU A 66 4.59 -10.34 -7.61
C GLU A 66 5.03 -9.90 -6.20
N ILE A 67 4.61 -8.73 -5.74
CA ILE A 67 5.15 -8.09 -4.53
C ILE A 67 4.31 -8.38 -3.28
N GLU A 68 2.98 -8.43 -3.37
CA GLU A 68 2.12 -8.66 -2.19
C GLU A 68 2.46 -9.94 -1.42
N PRO A 69 2.77 -11.10 -2.04
CA PRO A 69 3.18 -12.29 -1.31
C PRO A 69 4.46 -12.07 -0.48
N LEU A 70 5.40 -11.28 -1.02
CA LEU A 70 6.65 -10.95 -0.31
C LEU A 70 6.35 -10.06 0.89
N LEU A 71 5.49 -9.05 0.74
CA LEU A 71 5.07 -8.18 1.83
C LEU A 71 4.26 -8.94 2.90
N GLY A 72 3.48 -9.93 2.48
CA GLY A 72 2.74 -10.81 3.38
C GLY A 72 3.62 -11.58 4.35
N SER A 73 4.89 -11.84 4.00
CA SER A 73 5.86 -12.46 4.91
C SER A 73 6.44 -11.51 5.96
N LEU A 74 6.41 -10.20 5.69
CA LEU A 74 6.98 -9.17 6.56
C LEU A 74 5.96 -8.59 7.55
N GLN A 75 4.68 -8.85 7.31
CA GLN A 75 3.59 -8.28 8.10
C GLN A 75 3.57 -8.82 9.54
N LYS A 76 3.37 -7.92 10.50
CA LYS A 76 3.13 -8.27 11.91
C LYS A 76 1.63 -8.24 12.27
N GLY A 77 0.77 -7.97 11.27
CA GLY A 77 -0.69 -8.00 11.34
C GLY A 77 -1.30 -7.84 9.95
N ASN A 78 -2.57 -8.24 9.78
CA ASN A 78 -3.29 -8.16 8.50
C ASN A 78 -4.47 -7.18 8.61
N LEU A 79 -4.59 -6.25 7.64
CA LEU A 79 -5.77 -5.40 7.51
C LEU A 79 -6.33 -5.45 6.09
N GLN A 80 -7.28 -6.34 5.86
CA GLN A 80 -8.11 -6.30 4.65
C GLN A 80 -9.26 -5.34 4.86
N LYS A 81 -9.24 -4.18 4.20
CA LYS A 81 -10.37 -3.24 4.19
C LYS A 81 -10.55 -2.62 2.80
N SER A 82 -11.64 -2.96 2.13
CA SER A 82 -12.17 -2.23 0.97
C SER A 82 -13.10 -1.07 1.37
N LEU A 83 -13.11 -0.69 2.66
CA LEU A 83 -13.99 0.36 3.18
C LEU A 83 -13.64 1.73 2.59
N PRO A 84 -14.63 2.62 2.43
CA PRO A 84 -14.37 4.01 2.10
C PRO A 84 -13.49 4.64 3.20
N MET A 85 -12.61 5.55 2.78
CA MET A 85 -11.58 6.20 3.60
C MET A 85 -12.04 6.85 4.94
N PRO A 86 -13.32 7.24 5.17
CA PRO A 86 -13.74 7.78 6.47
C PRO A 86 -13.62 6.82 7.65
N SER A 87 -13.39 5.51 7.41
CA SER A 87 -13.49 4.46 8.43
C SER A 87 -12.14 4.03 9.01
N LEU A 88 -11.06 4.75 8.68
CA LEU A 88 -9.66 4.35 8.92
C LEU A 88 -8.91 5.25 9.92
N LEU A 89 -9.63 6.10 10.65
CA LEU A 89 -9.11 6.96 11.73
C LEU A 89 -9.91 6.75 13.01
#